data_AF-A0A1V6IM41-F1
#
_entry.id   AF-A0A1V6IM41-F1
#
_cell.length_a   1.000
_cell.length_b   1.000
_cell.length_c   1.000
_cell.angle_alpha   90.00
_cell.angle_beta   90.00
_cell.angle_gamma   90.00
#
_symmetry.space_group_name_H-M   'P 1'
#
loop_
_entity.id
_entity.type
_entity.pdbx_description
1 polymer ?
#
loop_
_entity_poly.entity_id
_entity_poly.type
_entity_poly.pdbx_seq_one_letter_code
_entity_poly.pdbx_strand_id
1 'polypeptide(L)'
;MILKRKYPNTSEVSFSRKQSFELNILLLQSFLPQPLTEKEREVLVQYLLSPNQDDLFCHSNKTFVKQAAKFKTMEVLNEYNRKLRNKQVFIPKGSKWIINPILNIPSGTTKYNLNVEWVIRNDSTQ
;
A
#
# COMPACT_ATOMS: atom_id res chain seq x y z
N MET A 1 -3.62 12.93 -42.05
CA MET A 1 -2.47 12.16 -41.51
C MET A 1 -2.99 11.24 -40.41
N ILE A 2 -3.11 9.94 -40.70
CA ILE A 2 -3.66 8.95 -39.75
C ILE A 2 -2.47 8.34 -39.00
N LEU A 3 -2.33 8.68 -37.73
CA LEU A 3 -1.37 8.05 -36.82
C LEU A 3 -1.88 6.65 -36.46
N LYS A 4 -1.48 5.65 -37.25
CA LYS A 4 -1.61 4.24 -36.85
C LYS A 4 -0.63 3.98 -35.71
N ARG A 5 -1.09 4.10 -34.46
CA ARG A 5 -0.36 3.56 -33.31
C ARG A 5 -0.35 2.04 -33.44
N LYS A 6 0.79 1.48 -33.86
CA LYS A 6 1.10 0.08 -33.62
C LYS A 6 1.26 -0.07 -32.11
N TYR A 7 0.23 -0.58 -31.43
CA TYR A 7 0.47 -1.18 -30.12
C TYR A 7 1.47 -2.33 -30.35
N PRO A 8 2.55 -2.44 -29.57
CA PRO A 8 3.40 -3.60 -29.65
C PRO A 8 2.52 -4.84 -29.47
N ASN A 9 2.75 -5.86 -30.30
CA ASN A 9 2.21 -7.20 -30.06
C ASN A 9 2.41 -7.51 -28.58
N THR A 10 1.38 -8.06 -27.94
CA THR A 10 1.36 -8.48 -26.53
C THR A 10 2.47 -9.48 -26.21
N SER A 11 3.71 -9.01 -26.13
CA SER A 11 4.73 -9.60 -25.26
C SER A 11 4.35 -9.11 -23.88
N GLU A 12 3.77 -9.99 -23.08
CA GLU A 12 3.31 -9.74 -21.72
C GLU A 12 4.33 -8.89 -20.94
N VAL A 13 3.99 -7.63 -20.68
CA VAL A 13 4.76 -6.83 -19.72
C VAL A 13 4.50 -7.46 -18.35
N SER A 14 5.40 -8.33 -17.93
CA SER A 14 5.35 -8.93 -16.60
C SER A 14 6.07 -8.00 -15.62
N PHE A 15 5.32 -7.49 -14.65
CA PHE A 15 5.88 -6.73 -13.54
C PHE A 15 6.37 -7.72 -12.46
N SER A 16 7.52 -7.45 -11.86
CA SER A 16 7.88 -8.13 -10.62
C SER A 16 6.82 -7.85 -9.55
N ARG A 17 6.65 -8.76 -8.59
CA ARG A 17 5.70 -8.60 -7.49
C ARG A 17 5.85 -7.26 -6.75
N LYS A 18 7.10 -6.80 -6.59
CA LYS A 18 7.43 -5.50 -6.01
C LYS A 18 6.89 -4.34 -6.86
N GLN A 19 7.16 -4.34 -8.16
CA GLN A 19 6.69 -3.30 -9.08
C GLN A 19 5.16 -3.24 -9.14
N SER A 20 4.48 -4.38 -9.09
CA SER A 20 3.02 -4.43 -9.03
C SER A 20 2.49 -3.76 -7.75
N PHE A 21 3.11 -4.01 -6.60
CA PHE A 21 2.74 -3.33 -5.35
C PHE A 21 3.01 -1.83 -5.39
N GLU A 22 4.16 -1.41 -5.91
CA GLU A 22 4.49 0.01 -6.08
C GLU A 22 3.45 0.73 -6.96
N LEU A 23 3.07 0.12 -8.09
CA LEU A 23 2.04 0.66 -8.97
C LEU A 23 0.67 0.74 -8.28
N ASN A 24 0.25 -0.32 -7.59
CA ASN A 24 -1.03 -0.34 -6.87
C ASN A 24 -1.09 0.75 -5.80
N ILE A 25 -0.02 0.91 -5.02
CA ILE A 25 0.05 1.97 -4.01
C ILE A 25 -0.04 3.36 -4.66
N LEU A 26 0.65 3.58 -5.78
CA LEU A 26 0.60 4.88 -6.48
C LEU A 26 -0.80 5.23 -6.98
N LEU A 27 -1.52 4.24 -7.52
CA LEU A 27 -2.87 4.42 -8.05
C LEU A 27 -3.91 4.61 -6.93
N LEU A 28 -3.74 3.94 -5.79
CA LEU A 28 -4.78 3.81 -4.77
C LEU A 28 -4.54 4.68 -3.53
N GLN A 29 -3.35 5.26 -3.36
CA GLN A 29 -3.07 6.19 -2.26
C GLN A 29 -3.97 7.44 -2.26
N SER A 30 -4.61 7.78 -3.39
CA SER A 30 -5.58 8.88 -3.48
C SER A 30 -6.84 8.66 -2.65
N PHE A 31 -7.14 7.41 -2.28
CA PHE A 31 -8.25 7.06 -1.40
C PHE A 31 -7.88 7.12 0.09
N LEU A 32 -6.62 7.42 0.41
CA LEU A 32 -6.20 7.64 1.79
C LEU A 32 -6.49 9.07 2.22
N PRO A 33 -6.76 9.30 3.51
CA PRO A 33 -7.03 10.65 4.03
C PRO A 33 -5.84 11.60 3.88
N GLN A 34 -4.62 11.07 3.76
CA GLN A 34 -3.41 11.85 3.53
C GLN A 34 -2.48 11.11 2.56
N PRO A 35 -1.77 11.84 1.68
CA PRO A 35 -0.85 11.22 0.74
C PRO A 35 0.33 10.55 1.46
N LEU A 36 0.86 9.51 0.82
CA LEU A 36 2.07 8.84 1.29
C LEU A 36 3.31 9.54 0.73
N THR A 37 4.30 9.75 1.59
CA THR A 37 5.65 10.10 1.18
C THR A 37 6.31 8.91 0.48
N GLU A 38 7.39 9.17 -0.26
CA GLU A 38 8.17 8.09 -0.89
C GLU A 38 8.67 7.07 0.13
N LYS A 39 9.17 7.53 1.27
CA LYS A 39 9.65 6.65 2.33
C LYS A 39 8.53 5.79 2.92
N GLU A 40 7.36 6.35 3.13
CA GLU A 40 6.18 5.61 3.59
C GLU A 40 5.72 4.54 2.59
N ARG A 41 5.75 4.85 1.28
CA ARG A 41 5.47 3.86 0.23
C ARG A 41 6.50 2.73 0.24
N GLU A 42 7.79 3.06 0.38
CA GLU A 42 8.85 2.05 0.47
C GLU A 42 8.59 1.10 1.65
N VAL A 43 8.27 1.64 2.82
CA VAL A 43 7.94 0.85 4.02
C VAL A 43 6.75 -0.07 3.78
N LEU A 44 5.68 0.47 3.18
CA LEU A 44 4.49 -0.31 2.86
C LEU A 44 4.79 -1.46 1.89
N VAL A 45 5.60 -1.21 0.85
CA VAL A 45 6.03 -2.27 -0.09
C VAL A 45 6.80 -3.37 0.63
N GLN A 46 7.71 -3.03 1.56
CA GLN A 46 8.43 -4.06 2.32
C GLN A 46 7.50 -4.89 3.20
N TYR A 47 6.46 -4.28 3.76
CA TYR A 47 5.43 -4.99 4.49
C TYR A 47 4.59 -5.94 3.60
N LEU A 48 4.26 -5.52 2.37
CA LEU A 48 3.59 -6.38 1.37
C LEU A 48 4.46 -7.55 0.90
N LEU A 49 5.78 -7.39 0.95
CA LEU A 49 6.76 -8.44 0.62
C LEU A 49 7.14 -9.31 1.82
N SER A 50 6.68 -8.97 3.02
CA SER A 50 7.06 -9.68 4.25
C SER A 50 6.52 -11.13 4.26
N PRO A 51 7.24 -12.07 4.90
CA PRO A 51 6.90 -13.50 4.83
C PRO A 51 5.60 -13.86 5.56
N ASN A 52 5.22 -13.11 6.61
CA ASN A 52 4.01 -13.38 7.37
C ASN A 52 2.95 -12.30 7.07
N GLN A 53 1.87 -12.67 6.39
CA GLN A 53 0.79 -11.72 6.07
C GLN A 53 -0.37 -11.74 7.09
N ASP A 54 -0.34 -12.63 8.08
CA ASP A 54 -1.41 -12.75 9.09
C ASP A 54 -1.33 -11.65 10.15
N ASP A 55 -0.11 -11.31 10.59
CA ASP A 55 0.17 -10.18 11.48
C ASP A 55 1.37 -9.39 10.98
N LEU A 56 1.12 -8.21 10.41
CA LEU A 56 2.17 -7.36 9.86
C LEU A 56 3.17 -6.89 10.91
N PHE A 57 2.76 -6.75 12.17
CA PHE A 57 3.61 -6.18 13.21
C PHE A 57 4.29 -7.22 14.11
N CYS A 58 4.28 -8.49 13.71
CA CYS A 58 5.10 -9.52 14.32
C CYS A 58 6.60 -9.17 14.23
N HIS A 59 7.40 -9.74 15.13
CA HIS A 59 8.82 -9.42 15.25
C HIS A 59 9.61 -9.71 13.96
N SER A 60 9.32 -10.81 13.28
CA SER A 60 9.99 -11.20 12.04
C SER A 60 9.79 -10.17 10.92
N ASN A 61 8.55 -9.74 10.69
CA ASN A 61 8.27 -8.71 9.68
C ASN A 61 8.89 -7.37 10.02
N LYS A 62 8.82 -6.93 11.29
CA LYS A 62 9.45 -5.67 11.72
C LYS A 62 10.96 -5.70 11.49
N THR A 63 11.60 -6.83 11.80
CA THR A 63 13.04 -7.02 11.54
C THR A 63 13.34 -7.01 10.04
N PHE A 64 12.54 -7.71 9.24
CA PHE A 64 12.66 -7.70 7.77
C PHE A 64 12.55 -6.28 7.20
N VAL A 65 11.50 -5.54 7.56
CA VAL A 65 11.26 -4.18 7.07
C VAL A 65 12.33 -3.20 7.56
N LYS A 66 12.77 -3.31 8.82
CA LYS A 66 13.86 -2.47 9.36
C LYS A 66 15.12 -2.62 8.50
N GLN A 67 15.50 -3.86 8.17
CA GLN A 67 16.67 -4.14 7.35
C GLN A 67 16.48 -3.68 5.91
N ALA A 68 15.37 -4.07 5.28
CA ALA A 68 15.10 -3.78 3.87
C ALA A 68 14.96 -2.27 3.58
N ALA A 69 14.27 -1.53 4.46
CA ALA A 69 14.11 -0.08 4.36
C ALA A 69 15.24 0.72 5.05
N LYS A 70 16.30 0.05 5.52
CA LYS A 70 17.52 0.64 6.10
C LYS A 70 17.26 1.58 7.29
N PHE A 71 16.36 1.21 8.19
CA PHE A 71 16.16 1.96 9.44
C PHE A 71 17.28 1.65 10.44
N LYS A 72 17.82 2.70 11.06
CA LYS A 72 18.86 2.58 12.09
C LYS A 72 18.37 1.81 13.31
N THR A 73 17.17 2.14 13.78
CA THR A 73 16.61 1.55 15.00
C THR A 73 15.15 1.13 14.81
N MET A 74 14.65 0.29 15.72
CA MET A 74 13.27 -0.19 15.66
C MET A 74 12.27 0.90 16.05
N GLU A 75 12.69 1.84 16.89
CA GLU A 75 11.90 3.00 17.33
C GLU A 75 11.53 3.88 16.13
N VAL A 76 12.49 4.14 15.23
CA VAL A 76 12.23 4.92 14.02
C VAL A 76 11.22 4.21 13.11
N LEU A 77 11.36 2.90 12.91
CA LEU A 77 10.37 2.12 12.16
C LEU A 77 8.99 2.18 12.82
N ASN A 78 8.91 2.06 14.15
CA ASN A 78 7.65 2.14 14.88
C ASN A 78 6.98 3.51 14.75
N GLU A 79 7.76 4.60 14.65
CA GLU A 79 7.23 5.93 14.36
C GLU A 79 6.59 6.00 12.98
N TYR A 80 7.24 5.44 11.96
CA TYR A 80 6.68 5.33 10.61
C TYR A 80 5.41 4.47 10.59
N ASN A 81 5.40 3.34 11.32
CA ASN A 81 4.22 2.50 11.45
C ASN A 81 3.05 3.25 12.09
N ARG A 82 3.33 4.09 13.09
CA ARG A 82 2.31 4.96 13.70
C ARG A 82 1.78 5.99 12.70
N LYS A 83 2.64 6.62 11.90
CA LYS A 83 2.20 7.55 10.83
C LYS A 83 1.32 6.84 9.81
N LEU A 84 1.74 5.67 9.33
CA LEU A 84 0.97 4.85 8.38
C LEU A 84 -0.40 4.42 8.94
N ARG A 85 -0.48 4.08 10.23
CA ARG A 85 -1.77 3.81 10.90
C ARG A 85 -2.69 5.03 10.91
N ASN A 86 -2.16 6.22 11.25
CA ASN A 86 -2.94 7.45 11.24
C ASN A 86 -3.46 7.80 9.84
N LYS A 87 -2.74 7.37 8.80
CA LYS A 87 -3.16 7.49 7.39
C LYS A 87 -4.06 6.34 6.92
N GLN A 88 -4.52 5.47 7.81
CA GLN A 88 -5.36 4.30 7.51
C GLN A 88 -4.74 3.30 6.51
N VAL A 89 -3.41 3.22 6.46
CA VAL A 89 -2.69 2.22 5.64
C VAL A 89 -2.74 0.84 6.29
N PHE A 90 -2.65 0.80 7.62
CA PHE A 90 -2.80 -0.42 8.40
C PHE A 90 -4.07 -0.34 9.23
N ILE A 91 -4.87 -1.38 9.18
CA ILE A 91 -6.14 -1.49 9.91
C ILE A 91 -6.07 -2.66 10.90
N PRO A 92 -6.70 -2.54 12.08
CA PRO A 92 -6.78 -3.63 13.02
C PRO A 92 -7.78 -4.69 12.52
N LYS A 93 -7.41 -5.97 12.66
CA LYS A 93 -8.28 -7.14 12.44
C LYS A 93 -8.17 -8.07 13.64
N GLY A 94 -9.10 -7.92 14.59
CA GLY A 94 -8.99 -8.56 15.90
C GLY A 94 -7.76 -8.07 16.66
N SER A 95 -6.89 -8.98 17.10
CA SER A 95 -5.63 -8.65 17.76
C SER A 95 -4.46 -8.38 16.81
N LYS A 96 -4.67 -8.50 15.49
CA LYS A 96 -3.62 -8.41 14.46
C LYS A 96 -3.75 -7.14 13.65
N TRP A 97 -2.67 -6.76 12.96
CA TRP A 97 -2.68 -5.65 12.00
C TRP A 97 -2.57 -6.17 10.58
N ILE A 98 -3.45 -5.67 9.71
CA ILE A 98 -3.44 -5.97 8.27
C ILE A 98 -3.26 -4.68 7.45
N ILE A 99 -2.80 -4.82 6.21
CA ILE A 99 -2.80 -3.70 5.26
C ILE A 99 -4.24 -3.45 4.82
N ASN A 100 -4.60 -2.18 4.68
CA ASN A 100 -5.88 -1.76 4.16
C ASN A 100 -6.12 -2.44 2.80
N PRO A 101 -7.21 -3.24 2.64
CA PRO A 101 -7.48 -3.98 1.42
C PRO A 101 -7.50 -3.12 0.15
N ILE A 102 -7.81 -1.82 0.26
CA ILE A 102 -7.76 -0.88 -0.86
C ILE A 102 -6.36 -0.73 -1.46
N LEU A 103 -5.30 -0.96 -0.67
CA LEU A 103 -3.91 -0.84 -1.10
C LEU A 103 -3.30 -2.20 -1.46
N ASN A 104 -4.00 -3.30 -1.17
CA ASN A 104 -3.52 -4.66 -1.35
C ASN A 104 -4.45 -5.45 -2.28
N ILE A 105 -4.38 -5.11 -3.57
CA ILE A 105 -5.09 -5.85 -4.62
C ILE A 105 -4.42 -7.23 -4.79
N PRO A 106 -5.15 -8.35 -4.63
CA PRO A 106 -4.60 -9.68 -4.83
C PRO A 106 -4.02 -9.87 -6.24
N SER A 107 -2.93 -10.63 -6.33
CA SER A 107 -2.34 -11.02 -7.61
C SER A 107 -3.36 -11.78 -8.46
N GLY A 108 -3.45 -11.47 -9.76
CA GLY A 108 -4.43 -12.08 -10.68
C GLY A 108 -5.79 -11.39 -10.73
N THR A 109 -6.01 -10.32 -9.95
CA THR A 109 -7.22 -9.51 -10.05
C THR A 109 -7.28 -8.80 -11.40
N THR A 110 -8.21 -9.18 -12.26
CA THR A 110 -8.43 -8.56 -13.59
C THR A 110 -9.44 -7.41 -13.57
N LYS A 111 -10.29 -7.36 -12.54
CA LYS A 111 -11.26 -6.29 -12.27
C LYS A 111 -11.33 -6.04 -10.77
N TYR A 112 -11.23 -4.78 -10.36
CA TYR A 112 -11.34 -4.37 -8.97
C TYR A 112 -12.37 -3.25 -8.86
N ASN A 113 -13.52 -3.54 -8.25
CA ASN A 113 -14.59 -2.57 -8.05
C ASN A 113 -14.40 -1.86 -6.71
N LEU A 114 -14.06 -0.57 -6.76
CA LEU A 114 -13.99 0.30 -5.60
C LEU A 114 -15.31 1.07 -5.47
N ASN A 115 -16.17 0.64 -4.56
CA ASN A 115 -17.31 1.44 -4.13
C ASN A 115 -16.82 2.42 -3.06
N VAL A 116 -16.69 3.69 -3.46
CA VAL A 116 -16.29 4.78 -2.56
C VAL A 116 -17.52 5.62 -2.26
N GLU A 117 -18.04 5.48 -1.05
CA GLU A 117 -19.08 6.38 -0.54
C GLU A 117 -18.41 7.60 0.10
N TRP A 118 -18.46 8.74 -0.59
CA TRP A 118 -18.03 10.02 -0.04
C TRP A 118 -19.10 10.53 0.93
N VAL A 119 -18.87 10.33 2.24
CA VAL A 119 -19.69 11.00 3.25
C VAL A 119 -19.21 12.44 3.37
N ILE A 120 -19.90 13.36 2.69
CA ILE A 120 -19.71 14.79 2.89
C ILE A 120 -20.25 15.11 4.28
N ARG A 121 -19.38 15.27 5.27
CA ARG A 121 -19.76 15.88 6.55
C ARG A 121 -19.97 17.36 6.30
N ASN A 122 -21.22 17.78 6.24
CA ASN A 122 -21.56 19.18 6.45
C ASN A 122 -21.30 19.47 7.92
N ASP A 123 -20.13 20.02 8.24
CA ASP A 123 -19.94 20.73 9.51
C ASP A 123 -20.78 22.02 9.41
N SER A 124 -22.09 21.88 9.62
CA SER A 124 -22.95 23.01 9.93
C SER A 124 -22.62 23.44 11.35
N THR A 125 -21.66 24.34 11.48
CA THR A 125 -21.51 25.21 12.64
C THR A 125 -22.80 26.00 12.82
N GLN A 126 -23.54 25.68 13.88
CA GLN A 126 -24.46 26.59 14.54
C GLN A 126 -23.79 27.11 15.81
#